data_AF-A0ABD3V720-F1
#
_entry.id   AF-A0ABD3V720-F1
#
_cell.length_a   1.000
_cell.length_b   1.000
_cell.length_c   1.000
_cell.angle_alpha   90.00
_cell.angle_beta   90.00
_cell.angle_gamma   90.00
#
_symmetry.space_group_name_H-M   'P 1'
#
loop_
_entity.id
_entity.type
_entity.pdbx_description
1 polymer ?
#
loop_
_entity_poly.entity_id
_entity_poly.type
_entity_poly.pdbx_seq_one_letter_code
_entity_poly.pdbx_strand_id
1 'polypeptide(L)'
;MAKLVQPPTRFTHQEWTTSNLTKFANAETERQAAERLVEESKRLANERERRTDKTQKDVNKKFQQRLDDIHYWKKELEDKLSDITVEIDNLQAFKTRVEKALESTNEPLHIAKQCLMNREKRKQIDLVHDDVQKELIKEVETIEGVQTLLKRTLEQAIEQIRLNRKAKFQMEKDLKDKFSAVAIDEYCENLRNNSASIGFKEGVTKIEANSVSPEDWQNFSNANILMTERERQSSVELRSLVDGILQQTTNDMRKQCSDVNLAFNKRIAETKDAKSKLEDHLNKIIAQIKEMEENIARLKIAIADKEQPMKLAQTRLDTRKNRPSVELCRDPVQYKLIEEVHEINASIEQLQDRLRDAQDSLKGLIRKQLTLEEDIEVKSNTLFIDEVECMGMRKSINIQHF
;
A
#
# COMPACT_ATOMS: atom_id res chain seq x y z
N MET A 1 10.94 114.85 -69.27
CA MET A 1 10.31 114.54 -67.97
C MET A 1 8.81 114.41 -68.17
N ALA A 2 8.31 113.21 -68.41
CA ALA A 2 6.87 112.95 -68.48
C ALA A 2 6.35 112.82 -67.04
N LYS A 3 5.42 113.70 -66.65
CA LYS A 3 4.80 113.71 -65.33
C LYS A 3 4.09 112.37 -65.09
N LEU A 4 4.39 111.72 -63.96
CA LEU A 4 3.56 110.66 -63.38
C LEU A 4 2.12 111.18 -63.31
N VAL A 5 1.21 110.54 -64.04
CA VAL A 5 -0.23 110.80 -63.97
C VAL A 5 -0.65 110.49 -62.54
N GLN A 6 -0.88 111.53 -61.74
CA GLN A 6 -1.51 111.36 -60.44
C GLN A 6 -2.96 110.92 -60.66
N PRO A 7 -3.45 109.95 -59.87
CA PRO A 7 -4.84 109.52 -59.98
C PRO A 7 -5.78 110.72 -59.82
N PRO A 8 -6.94 110.76 -60.51
CA PRO A 8 -7.88 111.87 -60.41
C PRO A 8 -8.29 112.11 -58.95
N THR A 9 -8.29 113.37 -58.50
CA THR A 9 -8.68 113.75 -57.12
C THR A 9 -10.20 113.80 -56.92
N ARG A 10 -10.97 113.65 -58.01
CA ARG A 10 -12.44 113.67 -58.01
C ARG A 10 -12.96 112.65 -59.01
N PHE A 11 -13.89 111.82 -58.57
CA PHE A 11 -14.53 110.78 -59.37
C PHE A 11 -15.83 111.30 -60.01
N THR A 12 -16.19 110.79 -61.17
CA THR A 12 -17.50 111.05 -61.80
C THR A 12 -18.61 110.33 -61.05
N HIS A 13 -19.85 110.81 -61.16
CA HIS A 13 -21.00 110.13 -60.55
C HIS A 13 -21.16 108.70 -61.09
N GLN A 14 -20.81 108.47 -62.35
CA GLN A 14 -20.83 107.13 -62.97
C GLN A 14 -19.75 106.21 -62.37
N GLU A 15 -18.51 106.67 -62.17
CA GLU A 15 -17.46 105.91 -61.49
C GLU A 15 -17.81 105.64 -60.01
N TRP A 16 -18.40 106.60 -59.30
CA TRP A 16 -18.92 106.41 -57.93
C TRP A 16 -20.02 105.34 -57.90
N THR A 17 -20.95 105.39 -58.86
CA THR A 17 -22.06 104.44 -58.99
C THR A 17 -21.55 103.03 -59.31
N THR A 18 -20.66 102.88 -60.29
CA THR A 18 -20.03 101.60 -60.65
C THR A 18 -19.19 101.04 -59.51
N SER A 19 -18.40 101.87 -58.81
CA SER A 19 -17.62 101.44 -57.64
C SER A 19 -18.53 100.94 -56.52
N ASN A 20 -19.60 101.66 -56.19
CA ASN A 20 -20.52 101.23 -55.14
C ASN A 20 -21.30 99.98 -55.53
N LEU A 21 -21.82 99.89 -56.75
CA LEU A 21 -22.48 98.69 -57.26
C LEU A 21 -21.55 97.48 -57.25
N THR A 22 -20.28 97.65 -57.63
CA THR A 22 -19.26 96.59 -57.58
C THR A 22 -18.95 96.18 -56.14
N LYS A 23 -18.80 97.15 -55.22
CA LYS A 23 -18.60 96.87 -53.78
C LYS A 23 -19.80 96.15 -53.16
N PHE A 24 -21.02 96.55 -53.50
CA PHE A 24 -22.25 95.87 -53.07
C PHE A 24 -22.33 94.45 -53.63
N ALA A 25 -22.07 94.26 -54.92
CA ALA A 25 -22.08 92.93 -55.56
C ALA A 25 -21.01 92.00 -54.96
N ASN A 26 -19.81 92.52 -54.70
CA ASN A 26 -18.73 91.77 -54.05
C ASN A 26 -19.08 91.41 -52.60
N ALA A 27 -19.57 92.38 -51.82
CA ALA A 27 -19.99 92.16 -50.44
C ALA A 27 -21.17 91.16 -50.34
N GLU A 28 -22.11 91.21 -51.27
CA GLU A 28 -23.23 90.27 -51.35
C GLU A 28 -22.77 88.87 -51.75
N THR A 29 -21.83 88.75 -52.68
CA THR A 29 -21.20 87.47 -53.06
C THR A 29 -20.45 86.86 -51.88
N GLU A 30 -19.69 87.67 -51.14
CA GLU A 30 -18.95 87.25 -49.94
C GLU A 30 -19.89 86.87 -48.78
N ARG A 31 -20.97 87.63 -48.57
CA ARG A 31 -22.03 87.29 -47.61
C ARG A 31 -22.70 85.95 -47.94
N GLN A 32 -23.10 85.74 -49.19
CA GLN A 32 -23.70 84.47 -49.61
C GLN A 32 -22.72 83.31 -49.48
N ALA A 33 -21.44 83.50 -49.78
CA ALA A 33 -20.41 82.49 -49.58
C ALA A 33 -20.23 82.15 -48.09
N ALA A 34 -20.20 83.16 -47.22
CA ALA A 34 -20.12 82.97 -45.77
C ALA A 34 -21.37 82.28 -45.19
N GLU A 35 -22.57 82.66 -45.64
CA GLU A 35 -23.83 82.00 -45.23
C GLU A 35 -23.87 80.52 -45.62
N ARG A 36 -23.43 80.21 -46.85
CA ARG A 36 -23.28 78.81 -47.30
C ARG A 36 -22.27 78.05 -46.45
N LEU A 37 -21.12 78.66 -46.15
CA LEU A 37 -20.08 78.03 -45.32
C LEU A 37 -20.57 77.78 -43.89
N VAL A 38 -21.32 78.71 -43.30
CA VAL A 38 -21.92 78.53 -41.97
C VAL A 38 -22.92 77.38 -41.98
N GLU A 39 -23.80 77.30 -42.99
CA GLU A 39 -24.79 76.22 -43.08
C GLU A 39 -24.13 74.87 -43.35
N GLU A 40 -23.11 74.82 -44.22
CA GLU A 40 -22.32 73.62 -44.46
C GLU A 40 -21.56 73.17 -43.21
N SER A 41 -20.97 74.11 -42.46
CA SER A 41 -20.27 73.83 -41.21
C SER A 41 -21.22 73.29 -40.14
N LYS A 42 -22.43 73.86 -40.00
CA LYS A 42 -23.47 73.34 -39.09
C LYS A 42 -23.91 71.93 -39.48
N ARG A 43 -24.17 71.70 -40.77
CA ARG A 43 -24.54 70.37 -41.28
C ARG A 43 -23.44 69.35 -41.00
N LEU A 44 -22.18 69.72 -41.28
CA LEU A 44 -21.02 68.86 -41.02
C LEU A 44 -20.86 68.58 -39.53
N ALA A 45 -20.98 69.59 -38.67
CA ALA A 45 -20.89 69.43 -37.22
C ALA A 45 -21.96 68.44 -36.70
N ASN A 46 -23.22 68.61 -37.10
CA ASN A 46 -24.31 67.72 -36.72
C ASN A 46 -24.12 66.30 -37.27
N GLU A 47 -23.64 66.14 -38.51
CA GLU A 47 -23.32 64.83 -39.08
C GLU A 47 -22.19 64.14 -38.30
N ARG A 48 -21.14 64.89 -37.95
CA ARG A 48 -19.99 64.39 -37.19
C ARG A 48 -20.38 64.04 -35.76
N GLU A 49 -21.20 64.83 -35.09
CA GLU A 49 -21.75 64.53 -33.76
C GLU A 49 -22.54 63.22 -33.78
N ARG A 50 -23.51 63.08 -34.70
CA ARG A 50 -24.30 61.84 -34.86
C ARG A 50 -23.41 60.62 -35.15
N ARG A 51 -22.37 60.80 -35.96
CA ARG A 51 -21.40 59.73 -36.27
C ARG A 51 -20.61 59.33 -35.02
N THR A 52 -20.11 60.30 -34.25
CA THR A 52 -19.40 60.06 -32.98
C THR A 52 -20.29 59.32 -31.99
N ASP A 53 -21.52 59.78 -31.77
CA ASP A 53 -22.49 59.13 -30.88
C ASP A 53 -22.79 57.69 -31.29
N LYS A 54 -22.98 57.45 -32.59
CA LYS A 54 -23.23 56.11 -33.13
C LYS A 54 -22.02 55.20 -32.89
N THR A 55 -20.81 55.68 -33.16
CA THR A 55 -19.58 54.91 -32.92
C THR A 55 -19.39 54.61 -31.44
N GLN A 56 -19.61 55.57 -30.54
CA GLN A 56 -19.52 55.33 -29.09
C GLN A 56 -20.54 54.28 -28.61
N LYS A 57 -21.79 54.33 -29.11
CA LYS A 57 -22.80 53.31 -28.80
C LYS A 57 -22.41 51.92 -29.29
N ASP A 58 -21.85 51.83 -30.50
CA ASP A 58 -21.37 50.55 -31.05
C ASP A 58 -20.21 49.98 -30.22
N VAL A 59 -19.24 50.82 -29.85
CA VAL A 59 -18.12 50.43 -28.97
C VAL A 59 -18.62 49.96 -27.60
N ASN A 60 -19.56 50.67 -26.98
CA ASN A 60 -20.15 50.23 -25.70
C ASN A 60 -20.85 48.88 -25.81
N LYS A 61 -21.55 48.63 -26.91
CA LYS A 61 -22.14 47.30 -27.18
C LYS A 61 -21.06 46.23 -27.33
N LYS A 62 -19.91 46.56 -27.91
CA LYS A 62 -18.76 45.64 -28.01
C LYS A 62 -18.12 45.34 -26.66
N PHE A 63 -18.04 46.32 -25.76
CA PHE A 63 -17.63 46.08 -24.37
C PHE A 63 -18.57 45.12 -23.66
N GLN A 64 -19.89 45.31 -23.79
CA GLN A 64 -20.87 44.39 -23.19
C GLN A 64 -20.71 42.95 -23.70
N GLN A 65 -20.61 42.77 -25.02
CA GLN A 65 -20.34 41.45 -25.62
C GLN A 65 -19.06 40.83 -25.07
N ARG A 66 -17.99 41.62 -24.95
CA ARG A 66 -16.71 41.14 -24.43
C ARG A 66 -16.79 40.75 -22.96
N LEU A 67 -17.49 41.53 -22.13
CA LEU A 67 -17.72 41.21 -20.72
C LEU A 67 -18.52 39.91 -20.57
N ASP A 68 -19.56 39.71 -21.39
CA ASP A 68 -20.33 38.46 -21.41
C ASP A 68 -19.43 37.25 -21.74
N ASP A 69 -18.57 37.36 -22.76
CA ASP A 69 -17.62 36.31 -23.14
C ASP A 69 -16.63 36.00 -22.00
N ILE A 70 -16.05 37.04 -21.38
CA ILE A 70 -15.08 36.84 -20.28
C ILE A 70 -15.78 36.21 -19.08
N HIS A 71 -16.99 36.65 -18.72
CA HIS A 71 -17.77 36.07 -17.63
C HIS A 71 -18.09 34.60 -17.86
N TYR A 72 -18.45 34.22 -19.09
CA TYR A 72 -18.67 32.83 -19.46
C TYR A 72 -17.41 31.98 -19.19
N TRP A 73 -16.26 32.35 -19.75
CA TRP A 73 -15.02 31.59 -19.57
C TRP A 73 -14.53 31.60 -18.11
N LYS A 74 -14.71 32.72 -17.40
CA LYS A 74 -14.39 32.81 -15.97
C LYS A 74 -15.19 31.77 -15.18
N LYS A 75 -16.50 31.67 -15.43
CA LYS A 75 -17.36 30.69 -14.77
C LYS A 75 -16.95 29.25 -15.09
N GLU A 76 -16.70 28.94 -16.36
CA GLU A 76 -16.24 27.59 -16.76
C GLU A 76 -14.91 27.22 -16.07
N LEU A 77 -13.98 28.17 -15.96
CA LEU A 77 -12.72 27.97 -15.23
C LEU A 77 -12.95 27.78 -13.72
N GLU A 78 -13.85 28.56 -13.10
CA GLU A 78 -14.19 28.43 -11.68
C GLU A 78 -14.82 27.08 -11.35
N ASP A 79 -15.79 26.64 -12.17
CA ASP A 79 -16.48 25.36 -12.00
C ASP A 79 -15.48 24.20 -12.09
N LYS A 80 -14.63 24.20 -13.12
CA LYS A 80 -13.59 23.17 -13.29
C LYS A 80 -12.53 23.23 -12.21
N LEU A 81 -12.23 24.42 -11.67
CA LEU A 81 -11.23 24.61 -10.62
C LEU A 81 -11.70 24.03 -9.29
N SER A 82 -12.99 24.19 -9.02
CA SER A 82 -13.66 23.54 -7.90
C SER A 82 -13.55 22.02 -8.03
N ASP A 83 -13.90 21.48 -9.20
CA ASP A 83 -13.88 20.03 -9.45
C ASP A 83 -12.49 19.40 -9.25
N ILE A 84 -11.43 19.99 -9.82
CA ILE A 84 -10.06 19.46 -9.64
C ILE A 84 -9.57 19.62 -8.20
N THR A 85 -10.02 20.66 -7.49
CA THR A 85 -9.66 20.85 -6.08
C THR A 85 -10.25 19.74 -5.22
N VAL A 86 -11.54 19.42 -5.41
CA VAL A 86 -12.19 18.29 -4.72
C VAL A 86 -11.50 16.97 -5.05
N GLU A 87 -11.14 16.75 -6.33
CA GLU A 87 -10.48 15.52 -6.73
C GLU A 87 -9.06 15.37 -6.14
N ILE A 88 -8.31 16.47 -5.98
CA ILE A 88 -7.02 16.46 -5.26
C ILE A 88 -7.21 15.99 -3.82
N ASP A 89 -8.22 16.50 -3.12
CA ASP A 89 -8.49 16.13 -1.73
C ASP A 89 -8.92 14.67 -1.62
N ASN A 90 -9.76 14.19 -2.55
CA ASN A 90 -10.14 12.78 -2.64
C ASN A 90 -8.93 11.88 -2.87
N LEU A 91 -8.06 12.18 -3.84
CA LEU A 91 -6.88 11.37 -4.11
C LEU A 91 -5.88 11.42 -2.95
N GLN A 92 -5.78 12.54 -2.23
CA GLN A 92 -4.97 12.66 -1.01
C GLN A 92 -5.48 11.74 0.11
N ALA A 93 -6.81 11.58 0.26
CA ALA A 93 -7.39 10.62 1.19
C ALA A 93 -7.05 9.17 0.80
N PHE A 94 -7.13 8.84 -0.49
CA PHE A 94 -6.74 7.52 -1.00
C PHE A 94 -5.24 7.23 -0.82
N LYS A 95 -4.36 8.20 -1.09
CA LYS A 95 -2.93 8.11 -0.77
C LYS A 95 -2.71 7.74 0.70
N THR A 96 -3.41 8.42 1.60
CA THR A 96 -3.33 8.16 3.05
C THR A 96 -3.84 6.74 3.40
N ARG A 97 -4.90 6.24 2.75
CA ARG A 97 -5.37 4.86 2.91
C ARG A 97 -4.28 3.86 2.49
N VAL A 98 -3.62 4.08 1.35
CA VAL A 98 -2.52 3.22 0.87
C VAL A 98 -1.32 3.24 1.82
N GLU A 99 -0.95 4.41 2.35
CA GLU A 99 0.13 4.53 3.35
C GLU A 99 -0.17 3.71 4.60
N LYS A 100 -1.39 3.83 5.14
CA LYS A 100 -1.82 3.04 6.30
C LYS A 100 -1.88 1.55 6.01
N ALA A 101 -2.39 1.16 4.84
CA ALA A 101 -2.42 -0.23 4.42
C ALA A 101 -0.99 -0.80 4.34
N LEU A 102 -0.06 -0.07 3.74
CA LEU A 102 1.35 -0.47 3.67
C LEU A 102 1.97 -0.63 5.06
N GLU A 103 1.77 0.34 5.96
CA GLU A 103 2.28 0.28 7.33
C GLU A 103 1.74 -0.95 8.10
N SER A 104 0.46 -1.25 7.92
CA SER A 104 -0.20 -2.38 8.58
C SER A 104 0.37 -3.75 8.21
N THR A 105 1.08 -3.85 7.09
CA THR A 105 1.70 -5.11 6.64
C THR A 105 2.98 -5.46 7.42
N ASN A 106 3.58 -4.49 8.12
CA ASN A 106 4.86 -4.68 8.81
C ASN A 106 4.76 -5.70 9.94
N GLU A 107 3.70 -5.62 10.75
CA GLU A 107 3.51 -6.50 11.91
C GLU A 107 3.25 -7.96 11.47
N PRO A 108 2.31 -8.27 10.54
CA PRO A 108 2.16 -9.62 10.00
C PRO A 108 3.44 -10.19 9.39
N LEU A 109 4.21 -9.37 8.66
CA LEU A 109 5.49 -9.80 8.07
C LEU A 109 6.52 -10.16 9.15
N HIS A 110 6.61 -9.33 10.19
CA HIS A 110 7.50 -9.57 11.32
C HIS A 110 7.13 -10.87 12.03
N ILE A 111 5.85 -11.09 12.32
CA ILE A 111 5.36 -12.30 12.99
C ILE A 111 5.65 -13.55 12.14
N ALA A 112 5.40 -13.51 10.82
CA ALA A 112 5.68 -14.64 9.92
C ALA A 112 7.18 -15.00 9.92
N LYS A 113 8.06 -13.99 9.83
CA LYS A 113 9.52 -14.18 9.91
C LYS A 113 9.95 -14.71 11.28
N GLN A 114 9.38 -14.20 12.37
CA GLN A 114 9.69 -14.66 13.72
C GLN A 114 9.22 -16.11 13.95
N CYS A 115 8.09 -16.53 13.36
CA CYS A 115 7.63 -17.91 13.39
C CYS A 115 8.64 -18.84 12.69
N LEU A 116 9.14 -18.46 11.51
CA LEU A 116 10.20 -19.22 10.82
C LEU A 116 11.45 -19.35 11.70
N MET A 117 11.92 -18.24 12.29
CA MET A 117 13.09 -18.25 13.18
C MET A 117 12.89 -19.11 14.43
N ASN A 118 11.70 -19.09 15.03
CA ASN A 118 11.41 -19.92 16.20
C ASN A 118 11.39 -21.40 15.83
N ARG A 119 10.90 -21.76 14.65
CA ARG A 119 10.88 -23.15 14.18
C ARG A 119 12.26 -23.72 13.87
N GLU A 120 13.24 -22.88 13.55
CA GLU A 120 14.65 -23.31 13.47
C GLU A 120 15.22 -23.78 14.82
N LYS A 121 14.56 -23.47 15.94
CA LYS A 121 14.96 -23.93 17.29
C LYS A 121 14.46 -25.34 17.62
N ARG A 122 13.64 -25.96 16.75
CA ARG A 122 13.21 -27.35 16.93
C ARG A 122 14.41 -28.29 16.88
N LYS A 123 14.30 -29.42 17.55
CA LYS A 123 15.41 -30.36 17.75
C LYS A 123 15.26 -31.62 16.92
N GLN A 124 16.40 -32.19 16.55
CA GLN A 124 16.53 -33.52 15.96
C GLN A 124 15.57 -33.74 14.77
N ILE A 125 14.85 -34.86 14.73
CA ILE A 125 13.97 -35.26 13.62
C ILE A 125 12.77 -34.31 13.42
N ASP A 126 12.44 -33.48 14.42
CA ASP A 126 11.34 -32.51 14.33
C ASP A 126 11.74 -31.19 13.67
N LEU A 127 13.05 -30.96 13.43
CA LEU A 127 13.53 -29.89 12.56
C LEU A 127 13.31 -30.30 11.09
N VAL A 128 12.05 -30.24 10.66
CA VAL A 128 11.58 -30.71 9.36
C VAL A 128 10.95 -29.59 8.55
N HIS A 129 11.17 -29.64 7.24
CA HIS A 129 10.49 -28.79 6.26
C HIS A 129 9.09 -29.32 5.95
N ASP A 130 8.18 -29.13 6.91
CA ASP A 130 6.77 -29.56 6.82
C ASP A 130 5.88 -28.49 6.15
N ASP A 131 4.58 -28.76 6.05
CA ASP A 131 3.61 -27.87 5.40
C ASP A 131 3.50 -26.50 6.08
N VAL A 132 3.74 -26.42 7.40
CA VAL A 132 3.74 -25.12 8.09
C VAL A 132 4.93 -24.28 7.65
N GLN A 133 6.10 -24.88 7.47
CA GLN A 133 7.28 -24.17 6.97
C GLN A 133 7.02 -23.61 5.56
N LYS A 134 6.40 -24.41 4.68
CA LYS A 134 6.04 -23.99 3.31
C LYS A 134 5.03 -22.84 3.32
N GLU A 135 3.96 -22.96 4.10
CA GLU A 135 2.93 -21.92 4.14
C GLU A 135 3.44 -20.63 4.80
N LEU A 136 4.36 -20.70 5.78
CA LEU A 136 5.01 -19.52 6.36
C LEU A 136 5.91 -18.80 5.35
N ILE A 137 6.69 -19.53 4.54
CA ILE A 137 7.51 -18.93 3.48
C ILE A 137 6.60 -18.22 2.47
N LYS A 138 5.52 -18.89 2.05
CA LYS A 138 4.53 -18.32 1.14
C LYS A 138 3.80 -17.12 1.74
N GLU A 139 3.58 -17.08 3.06
CA GLU A 139 3.05 -15.91 3.77
C GLU A 139 4.00 -14.72 3.71
N VAL A 140 5.30 -14.94 3.94
CA VAL A 140 6.32 -13.89 3.78
C VAL A 140 6.35 -13.37 2.34
N GLU A 141 6.41 -14.25 1.35
CA GLU A 141 6.41 -13.88 -0.07
C GLU A 141 5.14 -13.10 -0.47
N THR A 142 3.98 -13.54 0.01
CA THR A 142 2.69 -12.86 -0.24
C THR A 142 2.71 -11.45 0.33
N ILE A 143 3.15 -11.28 1.59
CA ILE A 143 3.17 -9.96 2.24
C ILE A 143 4.20 -9.03 1.57
N GLU A 144 5.37 -9.53 1.19
CA GLU A 144 6.38 -8.74 0.48
C GLU A 144 5.90 -8.33 -0.93
N GLY A 145 5.18 -9.21 -1.62
CA GLY A 145 4.49 -8.90 -2.88
C GLY A 145 3.45 -7.80 -2.71
N VAL A 146 2.63 -7.87 -1.66
CA VAL A 146 1.66 -6.82 -1.30
C VAL A 146 2.36 -5.50 -1.02
N GLN A 147 3.44 -5.49 -0.22
CA GLN A 147 4.20 -4.28 0.07
C GLN A 147 4.75 -3.63 -1.21
N THR A 148 5.26 -4.43 -2.13
CA THR A 148 5.78 -3.95 -3.41
C THR A 148 4.67 -3.32 -4.26
N LEU A 149 3.51 -3.98 -4.35
CA LEU A 149 2.36 -3.46 -5.08
C LEU A 149 1.86 -2.14 -4.47
N LEU A 150 1.67 -2.07 -3.15
CA LEU A 150 1.19 -0.87 -2.46
C LEU A 150 2.18 0.30 -2.60
N LYS A 151 3.50 0.06 -2.53
CA LYS A 151 4.52 1.10 -2.77
C LYS A 151 4.41 1.69 -4.18
N ARG A 152 4.28 0.85 -5.21
CA ARG A 152 4.10 1.30 -6.59
C ARG A 152 2.81 2.11 -6.76
N THR A 153 1.71 1.64 -6.17
CA THR A 153 0.42 2.36 -6.19
C THR A 153 0.52 3.71 -5.48
N LEU A 154 1.27 3.79 -4.38
CA LEU A 154 1.53 5.04 -3.67
C LEU A 154 2.31 6.04 -4.52
N GLU A 155 3.35 5.59 -5.22
CA GLU A 155 4.13 6.42 -6.15
C GLU A 155 3.24 6.98 -7.28
N GLN A 156 2.38 6.14 -7.86
CA GLN A 156 1.41 6.56 -8.87
C GLN A 156 0.44 7.62 -8.34
N ALA A 157 -0.09 7.43 -7.13
CA ALA A 157 -0.98 8.40 -6.49
C ALA A 157 -0.26 9.74 -6.21
N ILE A 158 0.98 9.71 -5.74
CA ILE A 158 1.79 10.92 -5.50
C ILE A 158 2.01 11.69 -6.80
N GLU A 159 2.38 10.99 -7.88
CA GLU A 159 2.61 11.63 -9.17
C GLU A 159 1.31 12.21 -9.75
N GLN A 160 0.19 11.49 -9.66
CA GLN A 160 -1.09 12.02 -10.12
C GLN A 160 -1.55 13.25 -9.31
N ILE A 161 -1.34 13.28 -7.99
CA ILE A 161 -1.58 14.49 -7.17
C ILE A 161 -0.72 15.66 -7.69
N ARG A 162 0.54 15.42 -8.05
CA ARG A 162 1.43 16.46 -8.58
C ARG A 162 0.92 16.99 -9.92
N LEU A 163 0.45 16.13 -10.82
CA LEU A 163 -0.15 16.50 -12.10
C LEU A 163 -1.44 17.30 -11.90
N ASN A 164 -2.34 16.86 -11.03
CA ASN A 164 -3.56 17.58 -10.69
C ASN A 164 -3.25 18.99 -10.13
N ARG A 165 -2.25 19.12 -9.24
CA ARG A 165 -1.81 20.43 -8.71
C ARG A 165 -1.24 21.34 -9.79
N LYS A 166 -0.49 20.79 -10.75
CA LYS A 166 0.01 21.55 -11.90
C LYS A 166 -1.15 22.07 -12.75
N ALA A 167 -2.15 21.23 -13.04
CA ALA A 167 -3.33 21.61 -13.80
C ALA A 167 -4.15 22.70 -13.08
N LYS A 168 -4.37 22.52 -11.77
CA LYS A 168 -4.97 23.53 -10.88
C LYS A 168 -4.27 24.88 -10.97
N PHE A 169 -2.95 24.91 -10.84
CA PHE A 169 -2.17 26.15 -10.91
C PHE A 169 -2.31 26.88 -12.25
N GLN A 170 -2.36 26.16 -13.37
CA GLN A 170 -2.55 26.80 -14.69
C GLN A 170 -3.95 27.43 -14.80
N MET A 171 -4.98 26.77 -14.27
CA MET A 171 -6.32 27.34 -14.23
C MET A 171 -6.44 28.55 -13.29
N GLU A 172 -5.80 28.52 -12.12
CA GLU A 172 -5.77 29.69 -11.21
C GLU A 172 -5.11 30.89 -11.89
N LYS A 173 -4.05 30.67 -12.68
CA LYS A 173 -3.39 31.71 -13.44
C LYS A 173 -4.31 32.29 -14.52
N ASP A 174 -4.93 31.44 -15.33
CA ASP A 174 -5.87 31.89 -16.38
C ASP A 174 -7.05 32.66 -15.76
N LEU A 175 -7.62 32.15 -14.67
CA LEU A 175 -8.71 32.79 -13.95
C LEU A 175 -8.31 34.17 -13.41
N LYS A 176 -7.10 34.33 -12.88
CA LYS A 176 -6.56 35.61 -12.42
C LYS A 176 -6.45 36.62 -13.57
N ASP A 177 -5.95 36.18 -14.73
CA ASP A 177 -5.83 37.02 -15.92
C ASP A 177 -7.23 37.45 -16.42
N LYS A 178 -8.21 36.54 -16.41
CA LYS A 178 -9.62 36.86 -16.72
C LYS A 178 -10.22 37.86 -15.73
N PHE A 179 -9.95 37.73 -14.43
CA PHE A 179 -10.43 38.67 -13.42
C PHE A 179 -9.88 40.10 -13.66
N SER A 180 -8.60 40.21 -14.00
CA SER A 180 -8.00 41.50 -14.35
C SER A 180 -8.58 42.07 -15.65
N ALA A 181 -8.86 41.23 -16.64
CA ALA A 181 -9.51 41.65 -17.87
C ALA A 181 -10.93 42.20 -17.62
N VAL A 182 -11.75 41.52 -16.81
CA VAL A 182 -13.09 42.02 -16.42
C VAL A 182 -12.98 43.39 -15.75
N ALA A 183 -12.09 43.55 -14.77
CA ALA A 183 -11.97 44.82 -14.04
C ALA A 183 -11.57 46.00 -14.96
N ILE A 184 -10.72 45.76 -15.95
CA ILE A 184 -10.34 46.76 -16.96
C ILE A 184 -11.53 47.08 -17.87
N ASP A 185 -12.19 46.06 -18.41
CA ASP A 185 -13.28 46.24 -19.36
C ASP A 185 -14.52 46.87 -18.69
N GLU A 186 -14.84 46.52 -17.44
CA GLU A 186 -15.88 47.17 -16.62
C GLU A 186 -15.54 48.63 -16.35
N TYR A 187 -14.28 48.95 -16.04
CA TYR A 187 -13.85 50.34 -15.87
C TYR A 187 -14.05 51.13 -17.17
N CYS A 188 -13.62 50.56 -18.30
CA CYS A 188 -13.76 51.18 -19.62
C CYS A 188 -15.23 51.37 -20.04
N GLU A 189 -16.08 50.36 -19.84
CA GLU A 189 -17.53 50.44 -20.14
C GLU A 189 -18.22 51.54 -19.31
N ASN A 190 -17.73 51.81 -18.09
CA ASN A 190 -18.29 52.82 -17.19
C ASN A 190 -17.78 54.25 -17.44
N LEU A 191 -16.76 54.45 -18.29
CA LEU A 191 -16.31 55.80 -18.65
C LEU A 191 -17.39 56.55 -19.43
N ARG A 192 -17.47 57.86 -19.19
CA ARG A 192 -18.38 58.80 -19.87
C ARG A 192 -17.58 59.99 -20.41
N ASN A 193 -18.14 60.72 -21.36
CA ASN A 193 -17.47 61.87 -22.01
C ASN A 193 -17.11 63.01 -21.03
N ASN A 194 -17.69 63.02 -19.82
CA ASN A 194 -17.42 63.98 -18.75
C ASN A 194 -16.64 63.36 -17.56
N SER A 195 -16.13 62.14 -17.70
CA SER A 195 -15.33 61.49 -16.65
C SER A 195 -14.00 62.21 -16.44
N ALA A 196 -13.64 62.52 -15.20
CA ALA A 196 -12.41 63.28 -14.87
C ALA A 196 -11.09 62.57 -15.25
N SER A 197 -11.13 61.26 -15.48
CA SER A 197 -9.95 60.42 -15.78
C SER A 197 -9.60 60.34 -17.27
N ILE A 198 -10.38 60.96 -18.16
CA ILE A 198 -10.13 60.93 -19.60
C ILE A 198 -9.13 62.02 -20.03
N GLY A 199 -8.33 61.75 -21.06
CA GLY A 199 -7.37 62.72 -21.60
C GLY A 199 -6.71 62.19 -22.86
N PHE A 200 -5.99 63.06 -23.59
CA PHE A 200 -5.30 62.67 -24.82
C PHE A 200 -4.17 61.68 -24.52
N LYS A 201 -4.04 60.64 -25.36
CA LYS A 201 -3.00 59.62 -25.28
C LYS A 201 -2.33 59.48 -26.65
N GLU A 202 -1.01 59.53 -26.68
CA GLU A 202 -0.23 59.39 -27.91
C GLU A 202 0.00 57.90 -28.24
N GLY A 203 0.05 57.55 -29.53
CA GLY A 203 0.43 56.20 -29.99
C GLY A 203 -0.64 55.10 -29.87
N VAL A 204 -1.83 55.39 -29.33
CA VAL A 204 -2.89 54.39 -29.02
C VAL A 204 -3.64 53.81 -30.22
N THR A 205 -3.35 54.25 -31.45
CA THR A 205 -4.04 53.80 -32.67
C THR A 205 -3.42 52.55 -33.31
N LYS A 206 -2.42 51.94 -32.66
CA LYS A 206 -1.75 50.72 -33.15
C LYS A 206 -2.17 49.52 -32.32
N ILE A 207 -2.29 48.37 -32.98
CA ILE A 207 -2.46 47.07 -32.32
C ILE A 207 -1.11 46.65 -31.76
N GLU A 208 -1.07 46.26 -30.49
CA GLU A 208 0.15 45.78 -29.84
C GLU A 208 0.63 44.47 -30.48
N ALA A 209 1.94 44.38 -30.76
CA ALA A 209 2.52 43.27 -31.52
C ALA A 209 2.44 41.91 -30.80
N ASN A 210 2.24 41.92 -29.47
CA ASN A 210 2.07 40.74 -28.63
C ASN A 210 0.60 40.42 -28.30
N SER A 211 -0.35 41.05 -28.99
CA SER A 211 -1.77 40.73 -28.85
C SER A 211 -2.14 39.39 -29.50
N VAL A 212 -3.21 38.78 -29.00
CA VAL A 212 -3.75 37.50 -29.48
C VAL A 212 -5.12 37.69 -30.12
N SER A 213 -5.48 36.82 -31.05
CA SER A 213 -6.83 36.84 -31.62
C SER A 213 -7.87 36.36 -30.59
N PRO A 214 -9.16 36.72 -30.75
CA PRO A 214 -10.23 36.17 -29.90
C PRO A 214 -10.30 34.63 -29.94
N GLU A 215 -10.00 34.04 -31.09
CA GLU A 215 -9.93 32.59 -31.26
C GLU A 215 -8.79 31.97 -30.45
N ASP A 216 -7.58 32.56 -30.51
CA ASP A 216 -6.44 32.10 -29.70
C ASP A 216 -6.72 32.25 -28.19
N TRP A 217 -7.37 33.35 -27.78
CA TRP A 217 -7.77 33.59 -26.39
C TRP A 217 -8.76 32.53 -25.90
N GLN A 218 -9.74 32.18 -26.72
CA GLN A 218 -10.73 31.14 -26.42
C GLN A 218 -10.06 29.76 -26.36
N ASN A 219 -9.22 29.44 -27.34
CA ASN A 219 -8.50 28.19 -27.42
C ASN A 219 -7.56 27.98 -26.23
N PHE A 220 -6.96 29.05 -25.71
CA PHE A 220 -6.12 28.99 -24.51
C PHE A 220 -6.88 28.48 -23.29
N SER A 221 -8.03 29.10 -22.97
CA SER A 221 -8.83 28.67 -21.82
C SER A 221 -9.47 27.29 -22.02
N ASN A 222 -9.91 26.99 -23.23
CA ASN A 222 -10.43 25.66 -23.57
C ASN A 222 -9.34 24.57 -23.42
N ALA A 223 -8.12 24.83 -23.87
CA ALA A 223 -7.00 23.89 -23.72
C ALA A 223 -6.66 23.63 -22.24
N ASN A 224 -6.67 24.66 -21.40
CA ASN A 224 -6.48 24.52 -19.95
C ASN A 224 -7.57 23.64 -19.32
N ILE A 225 -8.84 23.88 -19.67
CA ILE A 225 -9.98 23.07 -19.20
C ILE A 225 -9.83 21.61 -19.63
N LEU A 226 -9.56 21.35 -20.91
CA LEU A 226 -9.40 19.98 -21.44
C LEU A 226 -8.23 19.24 -20.78
N MET A 227 -7.12 19.93 -20.54
CA MET A 227 -5.97 19.35 -19.83
C MET A 227 -6.35 18.99 -18.40
N THR A 228 -6.98 19.90 -17.66
CA THR A 228 -7.38 19.63 -16.26
C THR A 228 -8.41 18.52 -16.16
N GLU A 229 -9.38 18.48 -17.07
CA GLU A 229 -10.39 17.42 -17.12
C GLU A 229 -9.76 16.05 -17.37
N ARG A 230 -8.73 15.97 -18.23
CA ARG A 230 -7.96 14.74 -18.44
C ARG A 230 -7.25 14.27 -17.18
N GLU A 231 -6.58 15.18 -16.47
CA GLU A 231 -5.88 14.84 -15.22
C GLU A 231 -6.88 14.42 -14.13
N ARG A 232 -8.02 15.12 -14.03
CA ARG A 232 -9.12 14.76 -13.13
C ARG A 232 -9.63 13.35 -13.41
N GLN A 233 -9.90 13.03 -14.67
CA GLN A 233 -10.41 11.71 -15.07
C GLN A 233 -9.38 10.60 -14.77
N SER A 234 -8.10 10.85 -15.03
CA SER A 234 -7.01 9.93 -14.70
C SER A 234 -6.93 9.68 -13.18
N SER A 235 -7.15 10.71 -12.37
CA SER A 235 -7.24 10.62 -10.91
C SER A 235 -8.43 9.78 -10.44
N VAL A 236 -9.60 9.96 -11.03
CA VAL A 236 -10.80 9.17 -10.73
C VAL A 236 -10.57 7.68 -11.02
N GLU A 237 -10.00 7.37 -12.19
CA GLU A 237 -9.66 6.00 -12.58
C GLU A 237 -8.63 5.37 -11.65
N LEU A 238 -7.60 6.13 -11.28
CA LEU A 238 -6.59 5.68 -10.32
C LEU A 238 -7.22 5.36 -8.95
N ARG A 239 -8.16 6.17 -8.46
CA ARG A 239 -8.87 5.86 -7.20
C ARG A 239 -9.63 4.53 -7.27
N SER A 240 -10.29 4.25 -8.40
CA SER A 240 -10.98 2.97 -8.59
C SER A 240 -10.00 1.80 -8.59
N LEU A 241 -8.83 1.96 -9.21
CA LEU A 241 -7.77 0.96 -9.19
C LEU A 241 -7.21 0.75 -7.79
N VAL A 242 -6.96 1.83 -7.05
CA VAL A 242 -6.47 1.78 -5.67
C VAL A 242 -7.42 1.00 -4.78
N ASP A 243 -8.74 1.25 -4.88
CA ASP A 243 -9.73 0.54 -4.06
C ASP A 243 -9.71 -0.97 -4.32
N GLY A 244 -9.66 -1.36 -5.61
CA GLY A 244 -9.53 -2.76 -6.00
C GLY A 244 -8.24 -3.41 -5.50
N ILE A 245 -7.11 -2.71 -5.57
CA ILE A 245 -5.83 -3.18 -5.03
C ILE A 245 -5.92 -3.38 -3.51
N LEU A 246 -6.42 -2.40 -2.76
CA LEU A 246 -6.55 -2.49 -1.31
C LEU A 246 -7.42 -3.69 -0.89
N GLN A 247 -8.53 -3.91 -1.58
CA GLN A 247 -9.40 -5.06 -1.33
C GLN A 247 -8.69 -6.39 -1.65
N GLN A 248 -8.05 -6.49 -2.82
CA GLN A 248 -7.34 -7.69 -3.24
C GLN A 248 -6.22 -8.05 -2.26
N THR A 249 -5.34 -7.10 -1.94
CA THR A 249 -4.20 -7.35 -1.05
C THR A 249 -4.63 -7.76 0.35
N THR A 250 -5.72 -7.16 0.87
CA THR A 250 -6.30 -7.54 2.15
C THR A 250 -6.81 -8.98 2.13
N ASN A 251 -7.48 -9.40 1.06
CA ASN A 251 -8.01 -10.75 0.91
C ASN A 251 -6.88 -11.78 0.77
N ASP A 252 -5.86 -11.49 -0.02
CA ASP A 252 -4.71 -12.38 -0.23
C ASP A 252 -3.96 -12.62 1.10
N MET A 253 -3.69 -11.56 1.87
CA MET A 253 -3.07 -11.69 3.20
C MET A 253 -3.93 -12.49 4.18
N ARG A 254 -5.25 -12.24 4.22
CA ARG A 254 -6.17 -12.97 5.12
C ARG A 254 -6.24 -14.45 4.79
N LYS A 255 -6.34 -14.77 3.50
CA LYS A 255 -6.35 -16.15 3.02
C LYS A 255 -5.07 -16.86 3.42
N GLN A 256 -3.90 -16.27 3.13
CA GLN A 256 -2.62 -16.90 3.44
C GLN A 256 -2.40 -17.05 4.95
N CYS A 257 -2.78 -16.06 5.77
CA CYS A 257 -2.74 -16.17 7.23
C CYS A 257 -3.63 -17.30 7.75
N SER A 258 -4.82 -17.47 7.18
CA SER A 258 -5.72 -18.59 7.49
C SER A 258 -5.11 -19.94 7.11
N ASP A 259 -4.50 -20.05 5.93
CA ASP A 259 -3.88 -21.29 5.45
C ASP A 259 -2.71 -21.71 6.37
N VAL A 260 -1.88 -20.76 6.81
CA VAL A 260 -0.81 -21.01 7.79
C VAL A 260 -1.37 -21.44 9.15
N ASN A 261 -2.41 -20.76 9.66
CA ASN A 261 -3.04 -21.13 10.93
C ASN A 261 -3.63 -22.54 10.88
N LEU A 262 -4.24 -22.92 9.75
CA LEU A 262 -4.75 -24.28 9.53
C LEU A 262 -3.62 -25.31 9.54
N ALA A 263 -2.51 -25.00 8.85
CA ALA A 263 -1.33 -25.87 8.84
C ALA A 263 -0.75 -26.06 10.26
N PHE A 264 -0.62 -24.98 11.05
CA PHE A 264 -0.17 -25.06 12.44
C PHE A 264 -1.10 -25.94 13.28
N ASN A 265 -2.41 -25.70 13.23
CA ASN A 265 -3.38 -26.48 14.00
C ASN A 265 -3.30 -27.97 13.70
N LYS A 266 -3.17 -28.32 12.41
CA LYS A 266 -2.97 -29.71 11.97
C LYS A 266 -1.66 -30.28 12.53
N ARG A 267 -0.55 -29.56 12.38
CA ARG A 267 0.78 -30.03 12.81
C ARG A 267 0.89 -30.18 14.34
N ILE A 268 0.28 -29.27 15.09
CA ILE A 268 0.19 -29.36 16.55
C ILE A 268 -0.61 -30.60 16.96
N ALA A 269 -1.76 -30.85 16.33
CA ALA A 269 -2.57 -32.04 16.62
C ALA A 269 -1.81 -33.35 16.33
N GLU A 270 -1.13 -33.44 15.18
CA GLU A 270 -0.27 -34.59 14.84
C GLU A 270 0.85 -34.81 15.87
N THR A 271 1.50 -33.73 16.31
CA THR A 271 2.59 -33.79 17.29
C THR A 271 2.10 -34.21 18.67
N LYS A 272 0.91 -33.73 19.09
CA LYS A 272 0.26 -34.15 20.34
C LYS A 272 -0.09 -35.64 20.33
N ASP A 273 -0.67 -36.13 19.24
CA ASP A 273 -1.00 -37.56 19.07
C ASP A 273 0.28 -38.44 19.11
N ALA A 274 1.33 -38.04 18.39
CA ALA A 274 2.60 -38.75 18.42
C ALA A 274 3.21 -38.77 19.83
N LYS A 275 3.21 -37.63 20.54
CA LYS A 275 3.69 -37.54 21.92
C LYS A 275 2.89 -38.45 22.86
N SER A 276 1.56 -38.40 22.79
CA SER A 276 0.69 -39.25 23.63
C SER A 276 0.97 -40.74 23.42
N LYS A 277 1.18 -41.18 22.17
CA LYS A 277 1.55 -42.56 21.86
C LYS A 277 2.90 -42.94 22.44
N LEU A 278 3.89 -42.05 22.39
CA LEU A 278 5.21 -42.28 23.00
C LEU A 278 5.10 -42.40 24.53
N GLU A 279 4.32 -41.53 25.18
CA GLU A 279 4.06 -41.59 26.62
C GLU A 279 3.35 -42.89 27.02
N ASP A 280 2.36 -43.33 26.25
CA ASP A 280 1.68 -44.63 26.47
C ASP A 280 2.65 -45.82 26.33
N HIS A 281 3.55 -45.78 25.35
CA HIS A 281 4.56 -46.81 25.18
C HIS A 281 5.61 -46.79 26.28
N LEU A 282 6.04 -45.60 26.74
CA LEU A 282 6.96 -45.44 27.87
C LEU A 282 6.36 -46.06 29.14
N ASN A 283 5.08 -45.81 29.43
CA ASN A 283 4.39 -46.42 30.57
C ASN A 283 4.40 -47.96 30.52
N LYS A 284 4.20 -48.55 29.33
CA LYS A 284 4.29 -50.01 29.13
C LYS A 284 5.71 -50.52 29.37
N ILE A 285 6.73 -49.81 28.89
CA ILE A 285 8.14 -50.18 29.09
C ILE A 285 8.50 -50.12 30.59
N ILE A 286 8.08 -49.07 31.30
CA ILE A 286 8.30 -48.94 32.75
C ILE A 286 7.65 -50.10 33.51
N ALA A 287 6.41 -50.46 33.17
CA ALA A 287 5.74 -51.63 33.75
C ALA A 287 6.51 -52.94 33.49
N GLN A 288 7.01 -53.13 32.25
CA GLN A 288 7.78 -54.31 31.87
C GLN A 288 9.15 -54.38 32.57
N ILE A 289 9.80 -53.24 32.79
CA ILE A 289 11.04 -53.13 33.58
C ILE A 289 10.79 -53.66 34.99
N LYS A 290 9.75 -53.17 35.66
CA LYS A 290 9.39 -53.63 37.01
C LYS A 290 9.12 -55.14 37.06
N GLU A 291 8.36 -55.66 36.10
CA GLU A 291 8.11 -57.10 36.02
C GLU A 291 9.41 -57.91 35.82
N MET A 292 10.34 -57.39 35.01
CA MET A 292 11.63 -58.03 34.77
C MET A 292 12.53 -58.00 36.01
N GLU A 293 12.53 -56.91 36.78
CA GLU A 293 13.23 -56.81 38.07
C GLU A 293 12.69 -57.81 39.08
N GLU A 294 11.36 -57.93 39.20
CA GLU A 294 10.69 -58.94 40.03
C GLU A 294 11.04 -60.36 39.58
N ASN A 295 11.08 -60.61 38.27
CA ASN A 295 11.48 -61.90 37.71
C ASN A 295 12.94 -62.26 38.03
N ILE A 296 13.86 -61.29 37.89
CA ILE A 296 15.28 -61.44 38.27
C ILE A 296 15.40 -61.77 39.76
N ALA A 297 14.63 -61.10 40.62
CA ALA A 297 14.62 -61.38 42.06
C ALA A 297 14.14 -62.82 42.35
N ARG A 298 13.04 -63.26 41.70
CA ARG A 298 12.54 -64.64 41.82
C ARG A 298 13.57 -65.68 41.36
N LEU A 299 14.25 -65.44 40.23
CA LEU A 299 15.28 -66.35 39.72
C LEU A 299 16.49 -66.45 40.67
N LYS A 300 16.93 -65.34 41.26
CA LYS A 300 18.00 -65.34 42.27
C LYS A 300 17.63 -66.16 43.50
N ILE A 301 16.40 -66.01 44.00
CA ILE A 301 15.89 -66.80 45.14
C ILE A 301 15.85 -68.28 44.75
N ALA A 302 15.29 -68.63 43.58
CA ALA A 302 15.20 -70.00 43.12
C ALA A 302 16.57 -70.69 42.98
N ILE A 303 17.61 -69.97 42.56
CA ILE A 303 19.00 -70.47 42.54
C ILE A 303 19.52 -70.70 43.96
N ALA A 304 19.32 -69.74 44.87
CA ALA A 304 19.75 -69.86 46.26
C ALA A 304 19.07 -71.04 46.98
N ASP A 305 17.78 -71.28 46.71
CA ASP A 305 17.02 -72.40 47.28
C ASP A 305 17.58 -73.78 46.87
N LYS A 306 18.36 -73.88 45.78
CA LYS A 306 19.04 -75.12 45.37
C LYS A 306 20.35 -75.37 46.12
N GLU A 307 20.89 -74.37 46.81
CA GLU A 307 22.19 -74.49 47.51
C GLU A 307 22.13 -75.52 48.65
N GLN A 308 21.08 -75.50 49.48
CA GLN A 308 20.95 -76.42 50.62
C GLN A 308 20.73 -77.89 50.18
N PRO A 309 19.81 -78.19 49.25
CA PRO A 309 19.70 -79.54 48.68
C PRO A 309 21.00 -80.04 48.04
N MET A 310 21.71 -79.18 47.30
CA MET A 310 23.01 -79.52 46.70
C MET A 310 24.05 -79.90 47.77
N LYS A 311 24.21 -79.04 48.81
CA LYS A 311 25.14 -79.31 49.93
C LYS A 311 24.80 -80.60 50.64
N LEU A 312 23.51 -80.89 50.86
CA LEU A 312 23.06 -82.13 51.49
C LEU A 312 23.43 -83.35 50.66
N ALA A 313 23.12 -83.35 49.35
CA ALA A 313 23.43 -84.46 48.45
C ALA A 313 24.94 -84.71 48.35
N GLN A 314 25.74 -83.65 48.21
CA GLN A 314 27.20 -83.72 48.16
C GLN A 314 27.81 -84.22 49.48
N THR A 315 27.34 -83.72 50.63
CA THR A 315 27.81 -84.15 51.96
C THR A 315 27.49 -85.63 52.18
N ARG A 316 26.28 -86.07 51.79
CA ARG A 316 25.88 -87.49 51.85
C ARG A 316 26.80 -88.36 51.00
N LEU A 317 27.11 -87.93 49.77
CA LEU A 317 28.05 -88.63 48.90
C LEU A 317 29.45 -88.73 49.49
N ASP A 318 29.97 -87.62 50.03
CA ASP A 318 31.32 -87.57 50.58
C ASP A 318 31.45 -88.43 51.84
N THR A 319 30.48 -88.34 52.75
CA THR A 319 30.46 -89.14 53.99
C THR A 319 30.49 -90.64 53.68
N ARG A 320 29.77 -91.07 52.64
CA ARG A 320 29.69 -92.47 52.22
C ARG A 320 31.00 -93.02 51.64
N LYS A 321 31.99 -92.17 51.33
CA LYS A 321 33.35 -92.61 50.91
C LYS A 321 34.16 -93.20 52.07
N ASN A 322 33.79 -92.91 53.31
CA ASN A 322 34.50 -93.39 54.50
C ASN A 322 34.05 -94.79 54.96
N ARG A 323 33.19 -95.46 54.19
CA ARG A 323 32.75 -96.82 54.51
C ARG A 323 33.94 -97.79 54.37
N PRO A 324 34.21 -98.66 55.38
CA PRO A 324 35.39 -99.52 55.37
C PRO A 324 35.24 -100.74 54.46
N SER A 325 36.33 -101.15 53.81
CA SER A 325 36.46 -102.44 53.10
C SER A 325 35.31 -102.73 52.10
N VAL A 326 34.63 -103.87 52.24
CA VAL A 326 33.55 -104.32 51.34
C VAL A 326 32.30 -103.46 51.43
N GLU A 327 32.11 -102.71 52.53
CA GLU A 327 30.98 -101.79 52.72
C GLU A 327 31.09 -100.53 51.84
N LEU A 328 32.24 -100.29 51.20
CA LEU A 328 32.41 -99.28 50.14
C LEU A 328 31.77 -99.78 48.82
N CYS A 329 30.49 -100.17 48.91
CA CYS A 329 29.72 -100.73 47.83
C CYS A 329 29.04 -99.64 46.99
N ARG A 330 28.99 -99.86 45.67
CA ARG A 330 28.21 -99.05 44.71
C ARG A 330 26.76 -99.51 44.67
N ASP A 331 26.04 -99.21 45.76
CA ASP A 331 24.64 -99.57 45.93
C ASP A 331 23.68 -98.59 45.20
N PRO A 332 22.38 -98.90 45.11
CA PRO A 332 21.40 -98.03 44.44
C PRO A 332 21.34 -96.60 45.02
N VAL A 333 21.57 -96.43 46.32
CA VAL A 333 21.60 -95.11 46.98
C VAL A 333 22.78 -94.29 46.48
N GLN A 334 23.96 -94.91 46.29
CA GLN A 334 25.13 -94.25 45.71
C GLN A 334 24.81 -93.68 44.32
N TYR A 335 24.17 -94.45 43.44
CA TYR A 335 23.80 -93.98 42.10
C TYR A 335 22.76 -92.87 42.16
N LYS A 336 21.73 -92.99 43.01
CA LYS A 336 20.67 -91.97 43.13
C LYS A 336 21.19 -90.65 43.69
N LEU A 337 22.13 -90.65 44.63
CA LEU A 337 22.75 -89.42 45.12
C LEU A 337 23.62 -88.73 44.04
N ILE A 338 24.31 -89.50 43.18
CA ILE A 338 25.06 -88.94 42.05
C ILE A 338 24.09 -88.29 41.05
N GLU A 339 23.00 -88.97 40.73
CA GLU A 339 21.93 -88.46 39.86
C GLU A 339 21.30 -87.17 40.42
N GLU A 340 20.96 -87.14 41.72
CA GLU A 340 20.44 -85.95 42.41
C GLU A 340 21.39 -84.75 42.28
N VAL A 341 22.70 -84.95 42.47
CA VAL A 341 23.69 -83.86 42.27
C VAL A 341 23.70 -83.38 40.82
N HIS A 342 23.64 -84.28 39.83
CA HIS A 342 23.60 -83.90 38.42
C HIS A 342 22.32 -83.15 38.05
N GLU A 343 21.16 -83.60 38.54
CA GLU A 343 19.86 -82.94 38.30
C GLU A 343 19.80 -81.54 38.92
N ILE A 344 20.29 -81.38 40.16
CA ILE A 344 20.32 -80.07 40.81
C ILE A 344 21.32 -79.14 40.09
N ASN A 345 22.48 -79.64 39.66
CA ASN A 345 23.42 -78.85 38.85
C ASN A 345 22.78 -78.38 37.54
N ALA A 346 22.16 -79.29 36.78
CA ALA A 346 21.48 -78.94 35.54
C ALA A 346 20.36 -77.91 35.77
N SER A 347 19.62 -78.03 36.88
CA SER A 347 18.59 -77.05 37.26
C SER A 347 19.20 -75.68 37.58
N ILE A 348 20.32 -75.63 38.31
CA ILE A 348 21.04 -74.39 38.62
C ILE A 348 21.55 -73.74 37.33
N GLU A 349 22.18 -74.50 36.44
CA GLU A 349 22.68 -74.02 35.14
C GLU A 349 21.54 -73.40 34.32
N GLN A 350 20.41 -74.10 34.18
CA GLN A 350 19.25 -73.57 33.46
C GLN A 350 18.68 -72.29 34.09
N LEU A 351 18.60 -72.22 35.42
CA LEU A 351 18.14 -71.00 36.12
C LEU A 351 19.14 -69.85 35.95
N GLN A 352 20.45 -70.13 35.96
CA GLN A 352 21.50 -69.13 35.72
C GLN A 352 21.46 -68.61 34.28
N ASP A 353 21.19 -69.46 33.30
CA ASP A 353 20.97 -69.05 31.91
C ASP A 353 19.78 -68.10 31.79
N ARG A 354 18.64 -68.46 32.39
CA ARG A 354 17.46 -67.57 32.40
C ARG A 354 17.69 -66.27 33.15
N LEU A 355 18.50 -66.30 34.22
CA LEU A 355 18.89 -65.08 34.93
C LEU A 355 19.72 -64.16 34.03
N ARG A 356 20.65 -64.70 33.23
CA ARG A 356 21.44 -63.93 32.26
C ARG A 356 20.54 -63.33 31.18
N ASP A 357 19.67 -64.13 30.57
CA ASP A 357 18.69 -63.67 29.57
C ASP A 357 17.84 -62.52 30.11
N ALA A 358 17.31 -62.66 31.33
CA ALA A 358 16.48 -61.65 31.99
C ALA A 358 17.26 -60.36 32.26
N GLN A 359 18.50 -60.46 32.74
CA GLN A 359 19.37 -59.31 32.99
C GLN A 359 19.70 -58.54 31.70
N ASP A 360 19.96 -59.25 30.61
CA ASP A 360 20.26 -58.61 29.33
C ASP A 360 19.00 -57.98 28.71
N SER A 361 17.84 -58.63 28.83
CA SER A 361 16.56 -58.03 28.44
C SER A 361 16.26 -56.76 29.24
N LEU A 362 16.51 -56.75 30.55
CA LEU A 362 16.32 -55.56 31.40
C LEU A 362 17.19 -54.39 30.93
N LYS A 363 18.47 -54.63 30.63
CA LYS A 363 19.35 -53.59 30.06
C LYS A 363 18.80 -53.05 28.74
N GLY A 364 18.22 -53.91 27.90
CA GLY A 364 17.56 -53.52 26.65
C GLY A 364 16.36 -52.59 26.90
N LEU A 365 15.51 -52.93 27.86
CA LEU A 365 14.34 -52.14 28.23
C LEU A 365 14.73 -50.76 28.79
N ILE A 366 15.73 -50.69 29.67
CA ILE A 366 16.23 -49.43 30.24
C ILE A 366 16.75 -48.50 29.13
N ARG A 367 17.49 -49.04 28.14
CA ARG A 367 17.93 -48.23 26.98
C ARG A 367 16.75 -47.69 26.19
N LYS A 368 15.69 -48.50 25.98
CA LYS A 368 14.48 -48.06 25.27
C LYS A 368 13.68 -47.02 26.06
N GLN A 369 13.65 -47.13 27.38
CA GLN A 369 13.06 -46.10 28.24
C GLN A 369 13.72 -44.74 27.99
N LEU A 370 15.06 -44.68 28.07
CA LEU A 370 15.81 -43.44 27.84
C LEU A 370 15.55 -42.85 26.45
N THR A 371 15.56 -43.68 25.39
CA THR A 371 15.25 -43.20 24.04
C THR A 371 13.83 -42.64 23.91
N LEU A 372 12.84 -43.28 24.54
CA LEU A 372 11.46 -42.78 24.52
C LEU A 372 11.33 -41.47 25.30
N GLU A 373 11.99 -41.33 26.44
CA GLU A 373 12.03 -40.10 27.23
C GLU A 373 12.65 -38.94 26.43
N GLU A 374 13.76 -39.18 25.74
CA GLU A 374 14.39 -38.20 24.84
C GLU A 374 13.44 -37.78 23.69
N ASP A 375 12.78 -38.73 23.03
CA ASP A 375 11.83 -38.44 21.95
C ASP A 375 10.62 -37.63 22.45
N ILE A 376 10.12 -37.91 23.66
CA ILE A 376 9.02 -37.15 24.29
C ILE A 376 9.48 -35.72 24.60
N GLU A 377 10.72 -35.52 25.04
CA GLU A 377 11.28 -34.19 25.26
C GLU A 377 11.35 -33.40 23.95
N VAL A 378 11.79 -34.03 22.86
CA VAL A 378 11.79 -33.43 21.52
C VAL A 378 10.39 -33.02 21.10
N LYS A 379 9.37 -33.89 21.25
CA LYS A 379 7.98 -33.52 20.92
C LYS A 379 7.47 -32.38 21.80
N SER A 380 7.86 -32.35 23.07
CA SER A 380 7.47 -31.29 24.00
C SER A 380 8.07 -29.94 23.59
N ASN A 381 9.32 -29.92 23.15
CA ASN A 381 9.97 -28.73 22.60
C ASN A 381 9.25 -28.24 21.33
N THR A 382 8.93 -29.14 20.39
CA THR A 382 8.18 -28.82 19.17
C THR A 382 6.81 -28.20 19.48
N LEU A 383 6.06 -28.78 20.42
CA LEU A 383 4.77 -28.25 20.84
C LEU A 383 4.89 -26.87 21.49
N PHE A 384 5.90 -26.65 22.33
CA PHE A 384 6.14 -25.34 22.92
C PHE A 384 6.40 -24.27 21.84
N ILE A 385 7.26 -24.56 20.87
CA ILE A 385 7.57 -23.63 19.77
C ILE A 385 6.32 -23.33 18.93
N ASP A 386 5.57 -24.35 18.52
CA ASP A 386 4.44 -24.15 17.62
C ASP A 386 3.22 -23.55 18.31
N GLU A 387 2.82 -24.12 19.45
CA GLU A 387 1.57 -23.77 20.13
C GLU A 387 1.71 -22.51 20.98
N VAL A 388 2.86 -22.33 21.63
CA VAL A 388 3.09 -21.21 22.56
C VAL A 388 3.80 -20.06 21.86
N GLU A 389 4.99 -20.28 21.29
CA GLU A 389 5.74 -19.17 20.68
C GLU A 389 5.08 -18.69 19.39
N CYS A 390 4.88 -19.58 18.40
CA CYS A 390 4.35 -19.19 17.09
C CYS A 390 2.86 -18.84 17.16
N MET A 391 2.00 -19.79 17.52
CA MET A 391 0.55 -19.55 17.58
C MET A 391 0.16 -18.53 18.66
N GLY A 392 0.99 -18.31 19.68
CA GLY A 392 0.83 -17.21 20.63
C GLY A 392 0.94 -15.84 19.95
N MET A 393 2.02 -15.60 19.20
CA MET A 393 2.20 -14.37 18.43
C MET A 393 1.16 -14.24 17.30
N ARG A 394 0.85 -15.33 16.60
CA ARG A 394 -0.09 -15.27 15.46
C ARG A 394 -1.50 -14.81 15.84
N LYS A 395 -1.91 -14.99 17.11
CA LYS A 395 -3.19 -14.46 17.62
C LYS A 395 -3.27 -12.93 17.61
N SER A 396 -2.14 -12.21 17.60
CA SER A 396 -2.14 -10.75 17.49
C SER A 396 -2.20 -10.24 16.05
N ILE A 397 -2.08 -11.12 15.04
CA ILE A 397 -2.16 -10.73 13.64
C ILE A 397 -3.55 -10.15 13.37
N ASN A 398 -3.59 -8.85 13.05
CA ASN A 398 -4.80 -8.15 12.67
C ASN A 398 -4.63 -7.57 11.27
N ILE A 399 -5.34 -8.16 10.30
CA ILE A 399 -5.36 -7.67 8.91
C ILE A 399 -6.62 -6.82 8.75
N GLN A 400 -6.45 -5.51 8.90
CA GLN A 400 -7.54 -4.54 8.80
C GLN A 400 -8.08 -4.46 7.37
N HIS A 401 -9.34 -4.03 7.23
CA HIS A 401 -9.90 -3.65 5.94
C HIS A 401 -9.66 -2.14 5.76
N PHE A 402 -9.09 -1.75 4.62
CA PHE A 402 -8.66 -0.37 4.36
C PHE A 402 -9.57 0.38 3.41
#